data_AF-U5QE95-F1
#
_entry.id   AF-U5QE95-F1
#
_cell.length_a   1.000
_cell.length_b   1.000
_cell.length_c   1.000
_cell.angle_alpha   90.00
_cell.angle_beta   90.00
_cell.angle_gamma   90.00
#
_symmetry.space_group_name_H-M   'P 1'
#
loop_
_entity.id
_entity.type
_entity.pdbx_description
1 polymer ?
#
loop_
_entity_poly.entity_id
_entity_poly.type
_entity_poly.pdbx_seq_one_letter_code
_entity_poly.pdbx_strand_id
1 'polypeptide(L)'
;MAAVRCLLPFCALLLAPGLGAIQFDHVESQAVFVQTQKPTGEYIFEYDKDELFHVDADRKEVEWRNPAFKDLTTFDIQGALGNFAVMKTNLEIWMKRSNNTPATNVPPAVTVFPKEPVELGQPNILVCFMKDFFPPAINVTWLKNTQPVTAGVGEADFFPVQDGSFCKFHYLTFVADPDDVYACSVEHWGLTEPMITMWAPEVPTLPSEAADTLVCALGLAVGIIGIIMGTVLIIKGMKHNPSHRRRMK
;
A
#
# COMPACT_ATOMS: atom_id res chain seq x y z
N MET A 1 2.88 -1.95 28.46
CA MET A 1 3.80 -2.84 27.74
C MET A 1 5.12 -2.12 27.70
N ALA A 2 6.15 -2.72 28.26
CA ALA A 2 7.45 -2.09 28.29
C ALA A 2 8.22 -2.48 27.02
N ALA A 3 8.32 -1.56 26.06
CA ALA A 3 9.52 -1.50 25.24
C ALA A 3 10.60 -0.83 26.11
N VAL A 4 11.30 -1.63 26.93
CA VAL A 4 12.53 -1.14 27.54
C VAL A 4 13.55 -1.08 26.42
N ARG A 5 13.92 0.14 25.99
CA ARG A 5 15.16 0.36 25.26
C ARG A 5 16.30 -0.13 26.14
N CYS A 6 16.67 -1.39 25.94
CA CYS A 6 17.85 -1.96 26.56
C CYS A 6 19.05 -1.36 25.84
N LEU A 7 19.53 -0.22 26.35
CA LEU A 7 20.89 0.23 26.07
C LEU A 7 21.83 -0.71 26.80
N LEU A 8 22.09 -1.89 26.21
CA LEU A 8 23.30 -2.63 26.52
C LEU A 8 24.48 -1.71 26.20
N PRO A 9 25.44 -1.50 27.11
CA PRO A 9 26.63 -0.72 26.82
C PRO A 9 27.54 -1.61 25.95
N PHE A 10 27.17 -1.77 24.68
CA PHE A 10 28.18 -2.11 23.68
C PHE A 10 29.14 -0.93 23.66
N CYS A 11 30.42 -1.22 23.91
CA CYS A 11 31.50 -0.25 23.80
C CYS A 11 31.33 0.54 22.50
N ALA A 12 30.88 1.79 22.63
CA ALA A 12 30.97 2.77 21.57
C ALA A 12 32.46 3.09 21.42
N LEU A 13 33.16 2.28 20.62
CA LEU A 13 34.32 2.78 19.90
C LEU A 13 33.81 3.98 19.11
N LEU A 14 34.26 5.16 19.54
CA LEU A 14 34.02 6.45 18.89
C LEU A 14 34.49 6.35 17.45
N LEU A 15 33.59 5.94 16.56
CA LEU A 15 33.77 6.10 15.13
C LEU A 15 33.39 7.54 14.82
N ALA A 16 34.39 8.28 14.34
CA ALA A 16 34.27 9.66 13.91
C ALA A 16 33.04 9.85 12.99
N PRO A 17 32.41 11.04 13.00
CA PRO A 17 31.29 11.33 12.12
C PRO A 17 31.80 11.31 10.67
N GLY A 18 31.55 10.20 9.97
CA GLY A 18 32.10 9.95 8.64
C GLY A 18 31.99 8.51 8.12
N LEU A 19 31.45 7.55 8.88
CA LEU A 19 31.14 6.24 8.32
C LEU A 19 29.80 6.30 7.59
N GLY A 20 29.84 6.07 6.27
CA GLY A 20 28.66 5.74 5.49
C GLY A 20 27.88 4.58 6.11
N ALA A 21 26.60 4.49 5.78
CA ALA A 21 25.76 3.36 6.17
C ALA A 21 26.53 2.04 5.95
N ILE A 22 26.55 1.18 6.97
CA ILE A 22 27.17 -0.14 6.86
C ILE A 22 26.41 -0.87 5.76
N GLN A 23 27.08 -1.12 4.64
CA GLN A 23 26.49 -1.81 3.50
C GLN A 23 26.70 -3.31 3.69
N PHE A 24 25.59 -4.02 3.85
CA PHE A 24 25.56 -5.48 3.81
C PHE A 24 25.02 -5.91 2.45
N ASP A 25 25.58 -6.99 1.89
CA ASP A 25 25.10 -7.53 0.60
C ASP A 25 23.71 -8.15 0.75
N HIS A 26 23.52 -8.90 1.83
CA HIS A 26 22.25 -9.51 2.22
C HIS A 26 22.07 -9.45 3.74
N VAL A 27 20.82 -9.33 4.18
CA VAL A 27 20.46 -9.25 5.61
C VAL A 27 19.40 -10.30 5.93
N GLU A 28 19.74 -11.20 6.81
CA GLU A 28 18.79 -12.10 7.48
C GLU A 28 18.37 -11.47 8.82
N SER A 29 17.07 -11.36 9.08
CA SER A 29 16.53 -10.87 10.35
C SER A 29 15.57 -11.86 10.97
N GLN A 30 15.64 -11.95 12.30
CA GLN A 30 14.71 -12.69 13.12
C GLN A 30 14.08 -11.71 14.09
N ALA A 31 12.76 -11.66 14.11
CA ALA A 31 12.04 -10.80 15.00
C ALA A 31 11.00 -11.59 15.78
N VAL A 32 10.88 -11.26 17.07
CA VAL A 32 9.95 -11.94 17.97
C VAL A 32 9.30 -10.89 18.84
N PHE A 33 7.98 -10.96 18.96
CA PHE A 33 7.25 -10.20 19.97
C PHE A 33 6.34 -11.11 20.78
N VAL A 34 6.01 -10.68 21.99
CA VAL A 34 4.97 -11.28 22.81
C VAL A 34 4.16 -10.19 23.47
N GLN A 35 2.87 -10.43 23.64
CA GLN A 35 1.95 -9.52 24.29
C GLN A 35 0.85 -10.28 25.02
N THR A 36 0.04 -9.57 25.80
CA THR A 36 -1.07 -10.17 26.56
C THR A 36 -2.35 -10.33 25.73
N GLN A 37 -2.39 -9.74 24.56
CA GLN A 37 -3.53 -9.69 23.65
C GLN A 37 -3.28 -10.61 22.46
N LYS A 38 -4.31 -10.92 21.65
CA LYS A 38 -4.11 -11.74 20.46
C LYS A 38 -3.64 -10.91 19.26
N PRO A 39 -2.70 -11.42 18.44
CA PRO A 39 -1.94 -12.67 18.65
C PRO A 39 -0.99 -12.55 19.86
N THR A 40 -0.84 -13.60 20.67
CA THR A 40 -0.03 -13.51 21.92
C THR A 40 1.48 -13.41 21.68
N GLY A 41 1.90 -13.65 20.45
CA GLY A 41 3.24 -13.42 19.98
C GLY A 41 3.45 -14.04 18.60
N GLU A 42 4.41 -13.52 17.88
CA GLU A 42 4.84 -14.05 16.60
C GLU A 42 6.37 -14.09 16.55
N TYR A 43 6.88 -15.06 15.83
CA TYR A 43 8.29 -15.21 15.48
C TYR A 43 8.35 -15.13 13.96
N ILE A 44 9.13 -14.20 13.43
CA ILE A 44 9.18 -13.89 12.00
C ILE A 44 10.63 -14.02 11.55
N PHE A 45 10.81 -14.66 10.41
CA PHE A 45 12.11 -14.83 9.76
C PHE A 45 12.08 -14.16 8.39
N GLU A 46 12.99 -13.23 8.17
CA GLU A 46 13.06 -12.40 6.97
C GLU A 46 14.42 -12.51 6.30
N TYR A 47 14.43 -12.35 4.98
CA TYR A 47 15.62 -12.23 4.16
C TYR A 47 15.46 -11.03 3.24
N ASP A 48 16.39 -10.07 3.31
CA ASP A 48 16.35 -8.81 2.54
C ASP A 48 15.03 -8.03 2.67
N LYS A 49 14.40 -8.12 3.85
CA LYS A 49 13.10 -7.50 4.22
C LYS A 49 11.86 -8.20 3.65
N ASP A 50 12.03 -9.36 3.03
CA ASP A 50 10.92 -10.22 2.64
C ASP A 50 10.74 -11.34 3.66
N GLU A 51 9.48 -11.57 4.07
CA GLU A 51 9.12 -12.69 4.94
C GLU A 51 9.43 -14.02 4.24
N LEU A 52 10.16 -14.90 4.92
CA LEU A 52 10.26 -16.30 4.51
C LEU A 52 9.14 -17.12 5.15
N PHE A 53 9.02 -17.01 6.47
CA PHE A 53 8.00 -17.69 7.26
C PHE A 53 7.80 -16.97 8.60
N HIS A 54 6.69 -17.29 9.24
CA HIS A 54 6.45 -16.94 10.64
C HIS A 54 5.94 -18.15 11.44
N VAL A 55 5.91 -17.99 12.76
CA VAL A 55 5.30 -18.89 13.71
C VAL A 55 4.39 -18.09 14.62
N ASP A 56 3.10 -18.43 14.62
CA ASP A 56 2.12 -17.91 15.56
C ASP A 56 2.25 -18.66 16.91
N ALA A 57 2.40 -17.92 18.02
CA ALA A 57 2.60 -18.50 19.35
C ALA A 57 1.36 -19.24 19.91
N ASP A 58 0.17 -18.90 19.43
CA ASP A 58 -1.11 -19.50 19.79
C ASP A 58 -1.39 -20.76 18.97
N ARG A 59 -1.11 -20.73 17.66
CA ARG A 59 -1.34 -21.86 16.73
C ARG A 59 -0.20 -22.88 16.75
N LYS A 60 1.04 -22.45 17.00
CA LYS A 60 2.25 -23.27 17.04
C LYS A 60 2.48 -24.03 15.73
N GLU A 61 2.32 -23.35 14.62
CA GLU A 61 2.55 -23.85 13.27
C GLU A 61 3.55 -22.96 12.55
N VAL A 62 4.38 -23.55 11.67
CA VAL A 62 5.25 -22.78 10.78
C VAL A 62 4.49 -22.49 9.49
N GLU A 63 4.31 -21.22 9.20
CA GLU A 63 3.62 -20.77 8.00
C GLU A 63 4.61 -20.09 7.06
N TRP A 64 4.78 -20.68 5.88
CA TRP A 64 5.69 -20.17 4.87
C TRP A 64 4.97 -19.16 3.99
N ARG A 65 5.55 -17.97 3.84
CA ARG A 65 5.00 -16.89 3.03
C ARG A 65 4.80 -17.33 1.57
N ASN A 66 5.77 -18.07 1.05
CA ASN A 66 5.69 -18.77 -0.21
C ASN A 66 5.65 -20.30 0.04
N PRO A 67 4.55 -20.99 -0.32
CA PRO A 67 4.45 -22.44 -0.14
C PRO A 67 5.58 -23.24 -0.81
N ALA A 68 6.18 -22.73 -1.89
CA ALA A 68 7.28 -23.41 -2.58
C ALA A 68 8.54 -23.57 -1.70
N PHE A 69 8.70 -22.75 -0.65
CA PHE A 69 9.82 -22.87 0.27
C PHE A 69 9.71 -24.11 1.17
N LYS A 70 8.50 -24.66 1.36
CA LYS A 70 8.27 -25.89 2.13
C LYS A 70 8.99 -27.10 1.53
N ASP A 71 9.22 -27.09 0.22
CA ASP A 71 9.88 -28.18 -0.50
C ASP A 71 11.41 -28.03 -0.54
N LEU A 72 11.94 -26.85 -0.18
CA LEU A 72 13.36 -26.52 -0.28
C LEU A 72 14.08 -26.50 1.07
N THR A 73 13.36 -26.21 2.16
CA THR A 73 13.94 -26.06 3.48
C THR A 73 12.92 -26.35 4.59
N THR A 74 13.41 -26.50 5.82
CA THR A 74 12.61 -26.77 7.02
C THR A 74 13.07 -25.89 8.17
N PHE A 75 12.15 -25.59 9.10
CA PHE A 75 12.46 -24.87 10.33
C PHE A 75 12.10 -25.72 11.54
N ASP A 76 13.02 -25.85 12.50
CA ASP A 76 12.72 -26.48 13.79
C ASP A 76 11.96 -25.50 14.68
N ILE A 77 10.64 -25.70 14.76
CA ILE A 77 9.73 -24.87 15.53
C ILE A 77 10.08 -24.82 17.03
N GLN A 78 10.82 -25.79 17.59
CA GLN A 78 11.19 -25.79 19.00
C GLN A 78 12.01 -24.56 19.39
N GLY A 79 12.84 -24.04 18.48
CA GLY A 79 13.59 -22.80 18.69
C GLY A 79 12.66 -21.60 18.89
N ALA A 80 11.63 -21.45 18.05
CA ALA A 80 10.63 -20.39 18.18
C ALA A 80 9.79 -20.56 19.47
N LEU A 81 9.34 -21.78 19.77
CA LEU A 81 8.58 -22.07 20.99
C LEU A 81 9.37 -21.79 22.27
N GLY A 82 10.67 -22.11 22.28
CA GLY A 82 11.59 -21.75 23.35
C GLY A 82 11.73 -20.25 23.53
N ASN A 83 11.88 -19.50 22.43
CA ASN A 83 11.89 -18.03 22.45
C ASN A 83 10.60 -17.46 23.04
N PHE A 84 9.43 -17.95 22.62
CA PHE A 84 8.16 -17.51 23.20
C PHE A 84 8.08 -17.77 24.70
N ALA A 85 8.53 -18.93 25.18
CA ALA A 85 8.51 -19.23 26.61
C ALA A 85 9.37 -18.24 27.41
N VAL A 86 10.62 -18.00 26.97
CA VAL A 86 11.53 -17.05 27.61
C VAL A 86 10.97 -15.62 27.54
N MET A 87 10.44 -15.21 26.40
CA MET A 87 9.90 -13.86 26.21
C MET A 87 8.63 -13.63 27.02
N LYS A 88 7.74 -14.63 27.15
CA LYS A 88 6.55 -14.53 28.01
C LYS A 88 6.95 -14.37 29.47
N THR A 89 7.93 -15.14 29.97
CA THR A 89 8.50 -14.94 31.31
C THR A 89 9.12 -13.56 31.47
N ASN A 90 9.88 -13.08 30.48
CA ASN A 90 10.46 -11.73 30.51
C ASN A 90 9.36 -10.67 30.57
N LEU A 91 8.29 -10.80 29.77
CA LEU A 91 7.17 -9.87 29.76
C LEU A 91 6.54 -9.74 31.15
N GLU A 92 6.30 -10.85 31.87
CA GLU A 92 5.78 -10.82 33.24
C GLU A 92 6.70 -10.06 34.21
N ILE A 93 8.02 -10.28 34.10
CA ILE A 93 9.03 -9.59 34.92
C ILE A 93 9.02 -8.08 34.60
N TRP A 94 9.01 -7.72 33.31
CA TRP A 94 9.00 -6.32 32.86
C TRP A 94 7.73 -5.59 33.27
N MET A 95 6.57 -6.24 33.18
CA MET A 95 5.29 -5.68 33.64
C MET A 95 5.34 -5.40 35.15
N LYS A 96 5.86 -6.32 35.97
CA LYS A 96 6.02 -6.08 37.42
C LYS A 96 7.00 -4.93 37.70
N ARG A 97 8.14 -4.91 37.00
CA ARG A 97 9.18 -3.87 37.16
C ARG A 97 8.68 -2.49 36.77
N SER A 98 7.84 -2.39 35.74
CA SER A 98 7.23 -1.13 35.31
C SER A 98 5.96 -0.78 36.10
N ASN A 99 5.66 -1.45 37.22
CA ASN A 99 4.41 -1.27 37.96
C ASN A 99 3.15 -1.35 37.07
N ASN A 100 3.15 -2.29 36.13
CA ASN A 100 2.08 -2.53 35.16
C ASN A 100 1.74 -1.34 34.23
N THR A 101 2.69 -0.45 33.94
CA THR A 101 2.47 0.61 32.92
C THR A 101 2.02 0.01 31.58
N PRO A 102 0.85 0.44 31.03
CA PRO A 102 0.33 -0.05 29.76
C PRO A 102 1.15 0.48 28.56
N ALA A 103 0.91 -0.09 27.38
CA ALA A 103 1.47 0.44 26.14
C ALA A 103 0.83 1.80 25.84
N THR A 104 1.57 2.68 25.18
CA THR A 104 0.94 3.79 24.47
C THR A 104 0.43 3.27 23.13
N ASN A 105 -0.86 3.43 22.87
CA ASN A 105 -1.42 3.10 21.56
C ASN A 105 -1.00 4.17 20.54
N VAL A 106 -0.49 3.71 19.40
CA VAL A 106 -0.13 4.53 18.25
C VAL A 106 -0.97 4.07 17.07
N PRO A 107 -1.83 4.93 16.50
CA PRO A 107 -2.72 4.55 15.41
C PRO A 107 -1.94 4.28 14.10
N PRO A 108 -2.47 3.42 13.21
CA PRO A 108 -1.86 3.14 11.93
C PRO A 108 -2.03 4.29 10.93
N ALA A 109 -1.02 4.48 10.10
CA ALA A 109 -1.18 5.12 8.80
C ALA A 109 -1.59 4.06 7.77
N VAL A 110 -2.67 4.30 7.03
CA VAL A 110 -3.25 3.34 6.08
C VAL A 110 -3.15 3.88 4.66
N THR A 111 -2.79 3.02 3.71
CA THR A 111 -2.78 3.34 2.27
C THR A 111 -3.35 2.16 1.49
N VAL A 112 -4.18 2.43 0.49
CA VAL A 112 -4.76 1.42 -0.40
C VAL A 112 -4.30 1.66 -1.82
N PHE A 113 -3.77 0.63 -2.47
CA PHE A 113 -3.27 0.71 -3.84
C PHE A 113 -3.37 -0.65 -4.55
N PRO A 114 -3.51 -0.68 -5.89
CA PRO A 114 -3.47 -1.92 -6.64
C PRO A 114 -2.02 -2.42 -6.77
N LYS A 115 -1.84 -3.74 -6.82
CA LYS A 115 -0.53 -4.38 -6.99
C LYS A 115 0.07 -4.06 -8.36
N GLU A 116 -0.74 -4.18 -9.41
CA GLU A 116 -0.37 -3.89 -10.80
C GLU A 116 -1.21 -2.73 -11.34
N PRO A 117 -0.80 -2.07 -12.45
CA PRO A 117 -1.65 -1.11 -13.15
C PRO A 117 -3.05 -1.70 -13.45
N VAL A 118 -4.09 -0.89 -13.32
CA VAL A 118 -5.47 -1.37 -13.43
C VAL A 118 -5.90 -1.46 -14.90
N GLU A 119 -6.35 -2.64 -15.31
CA GLU A 119 -6.97 -2.88 -16.61
C GLU A 119 -8.39 -3.45 -16.41
N LEU A 120 -9.37 -2.89 -17.10
CA LEU A 120 -10.77 -3.30 -16.97
C LEU A 120 -10.95 -4.78 -17.33
N GLY A 121 -11.70 -5.51 -16.49
CA GLY A 121 -11.96 -6.93 -16.70
C GLY A 121 -10.78 -7.86 -16.42
N GLN A 122 -9.59 -7.35 -16.08
CA GLN A 122 -8.44 -8.17 -15.70
C GLN A 122 -8.39 -8.39 -14.17
N PRO A 123 -8.02 -9.60 -13.71
CA PRO A 123 -7.77 -9.85 -12.29
C PRO A 123 -6.56 -9.05 -11.78
N ASN A 124 -6.69 -8.51 -10.57
CA ASN A 124 -5.62 -7.79 -9.87
C ASN A 124 -5.78 -7.98 -8.35
N ILE A 125 -4.88 -7.41 -7.55
CA ILE A 125 -4.89 -7.46 -6.08
C ILE A 125 -4.88 -6.03 -5.56
N LEU A 126 -5.84 -5.68 -4.71
CA LEU A 126 -5.75 -4.49 -3.86
C LEU A 126 -4.93 -4.80 -2.62
N VAL A 127 -4.03 -3.89 -2.28
CA VAL A 127 -3.18 -3.94 -1.11
C VAL A 127 -3.61 -2.83 -0.16
N CYS A 128 -4.01 -3.19 1.05
CA CYS A 128 -4.14 -2.28 2.17
C CYS A 128 -2.89 -2.41 3.02
N PHE A 129 -2.06 -1.37 3.01
CA PHE A 129 -0.83 -1.29 3.78
C PHE A 129 -1.06 -0.43 5.02
N MET A 130 -0.80 -1.00 6.18
CA MET A 130 -0.89 -0.35 7.48
C MET A 130 0.50 -0.26 8.07
N LYS A 131 0.92 0.91 8.56
CA LYS A 131 2.25 1.11 9.13
C LYS A 131 2.25 2.05 10.33
N ASP A 132 3.40 2.11 10.99
CA ASP A 132 3.71 3.03 12.10
C ASP A 132 2.78 2.85 13.32
N PHE A 133 2.19 1.66 13.49
CA PHE A 133 1.24 1.39 14.57
C PHE A 133 1.82 0.55 15.70
N PHE A 134 1.23 0.68 16.89
CA PHE A 134 1.53 -0.13 18.05
C PHE A 134 0.34 -0.11 19.02
N PRO A 135 -0.05 -1.23 19.66
CA PRO A 135 0.53 -2.57 19.59
C PRO A 135 0.14 -3.33 18.31
N PRO A 136 0.77 -4.51 18.03
CA PRO A 136 0.43 -5.38 16.92
C PRO A 136 -0.89 -6.14 17.18
N ALA A 137 -1.99 -5.39 17.19
CA ALA A 137 -3.35 -5.91 17.35
C ALA A 137 -4.29 -5.01 16.54
N ILE A 138 -4.72 -5.51 15.38
CA ILE A 138 -5.51 -4.76 14.40
C ILE A 138 -6.57 -5.67 13.82
N ASN A 139 -7.75 -5.12 13.51
CA ASN A 139 -8.80 -5.82 12.78
C ASN A 139 -9.03 -5.11 11.44
N VAL A 140 -9.04 -5.87 10.36
CA VAL A 140 -9.10 -5.33 8.99
C VAL A 140 -10.27 -5.97 8.25
N THR A 141 -11.13 -5.15 7.67
CA THR A 141 -12.26 -5.60 6.86
C THR A 141 -12.23 -4.94 5.51
N TRP A 142 -12.35 -5.74 4.45
CA TRP A 142 -12.58 -5.23 3.11
C TRP A 142 -14.07 -5.01 2.86
N LEU A 143 -14.41 -3.88 2.25
CA LEU A 143 -15.74 -3.56 1.79
C LEU A 143 -15.72 -3.40 0.27
N LYS A 144 -16.72 -3.94 -0.41
CA LYS A 144 -17.03 -3.67 -1.82
C LYS A 144 -18.43 -3.08 -1.88
N ASN A 145 -18.57 -1.87 -2.40
CA ASN A 145 -19.85 -1.14 -2.47
C ASN A 145 -20.59 -1.14 -1.13
N THR A 146 -19.87 -0.82 -0.04
CA THR A 146 -20.32 -0.81 1.37
C THR A 146 -20.60 -2.18 2.01
N GLN A 147 -20.52 -3.27 1.24
CA GLN A 147 -20.77 -4.62 1.75
C GLN A 147 -19.46 -5.31 2.12
N PRO A 148 -19.37 -5.99 3.27
CA PRO A 148 -18.19 -6.78 3.63
C PRO A 148 -17.89 -7.89 2.62
N VAL A 149 -16.61 -8.07 2.28
CA VAL A 149 -16.13 -9.14 1.40
C VAL A 149 -15.00 -9.92 2.07
N THR A 150 -15.10 -11.24 2.04
CA THR A 150 -14.11 -12.18 2.58
C THR A 150 -13.52 -13.09 1.52
N ALA A 151 -14.20 -13.26 0.38
CA ALA A 151 -13.70 -14.05 -0.73
C ALA A 151 -12.47 -13.37 -1.36
N GLY A 152 -11.38 -14.13 -1.53
CA GLY A 152 -10.15 -13.59 -2.11
C GLY A 152 -9.36 -12.67 -1.18
N VAL A 153 -9.74 -12.60 0.10
CA VAL A 153 -8.98 -11.88 1.12
C VAL A 153 -7.82 -12.76 1.60
N GLY A 154 -6.65 -12.15 1.72
CA GLY A 154 -5.49 -12.74 2.38
C GLY A 154 -4.80 -11.68 3.24
N GLU A 155 -3.99 -12.11 4.18
CA GLU A 155 -3.22 -11.21 5.04
C GLU A 155 -1.78 -11.69 5.19
N ALA A 156 -0.89 -10.76 5.53
CA ALA A 156 0.42 -11.08 6.07
C ALA A 156 0.44 -10.76 7.57
N ASP A 157 1.41 -11.31 8.29
CA ASP A 157 1.58 -11.15 9.74
C ASP A 157 2.20 -9.79 10.10
N PHE A 158 2.47 -9.56 11.38
CA PHE A 158 2.90 -8.25 11.88
C PHE A 158 4.41 -8.07 11.74
N PHE A 159 4.84 -7.26 10.76
CA PHE A 159 6.26 -6.96 10.55
C PHE A 159 6.76 -5.89 11.54
N PRO A 160 7.70 -6.21 12.43
CA PRO A 160 8.29 -5.23 13.32
C PRO A 160 9.29 -4.35 12.57
N VAL A 161 9.22 -3.05 12.84
CA VAL A 161 10.12 -2.04 12.30
C VAL A 161 11.17 -1.68 13.36
N GLN A 162 12.34 -1.22 12.92
CA GLN A 162 13.48 -0.91 13.80
C GLN A 162 13.17 0.08 14.94
N ASP A 163 12.17 0.95 14.75
CA ASP A 163 11.72 1.91 15.77
C ASP A 163 10.78 1.32 16.82
N GLY A 164 10.40 0.04 16.68
CA GLY A 164 9.49 -0.69 17.56
C GLY A 164 8.01 -0.60 17.18
N SER A 165 7.69 0.09 16.07
CA SER A 165 6.35 0.05 15.46
C SER A 165 6.18 -1.20 14.60
N PHE A 166 4.97 -1.40 14.08
CA PHE A 166 4.64 -2.50 13.18
C PHE A 166 4.09 -2.00 11.86
N CYS A 167 4.27 -2.82 10.82
CA CYS A 167 3.50 -2.74 9.60
C CYS A 167 2.84 -4.09 9.27
N LYS A 168 1.77 -4.04 8.48
CA LYS A 168 0.99 -5.22 8.06
C LYS A 168 0.42 -4.98 6.67
N PHE A 169 0.30 -6.05 5.90
CA PHE A 169 -0.34 -6.03 4.59
C PHE A 169 -1.62 -6.85 4.61
N HIS A 170 -2.69 -6.31 4.03
CA HIS A 170 -3.94 -7.01 3.81
C HIS A 170 -4.27 -6.95 2.32
N TYR A 171 -4.72 -8.06 1.76
CA TYR A 171 -4.87 -8.24 0.31
C TYR A 171 -6.33 -8.56 -0.03
N LEU A 172 -6.78 -8.10 -1.19
CA LEU A 172 -8.06 -8.49 -1.79
C LEU A 172 -7.88 -8.74 -3.28
N THR A 173 -8.11 -9.96 -3.74
CA THR A 173 -8.22 -10.23 -5.17
C THR A 173 -9.51 -9.62 -5.71
N PHE A 174 -9.42 -8.90 -6.82
CA PHE A 174 -10.58 -8.29 -7.47
C PHE A 174 -10.44 -8.33 -9.00
N VAL A 175 -11.55 -8.09 -9.69
CA VAL A 175 -11.58 -7.81 -11.13
C VAL A 175 -12.06 -6.37 -11.28
N ALA A 176 -11.34 -5.57 -12.05
CA ALA A 176 -11.62 -4.14 -12.16
C ALA A 176 -12.94 -3.89 -12.90
N ASP A 177 -13.81 -3.13 -12.24
CA ASP A 177 -15.11 -2.67 -12.74
C ASP A 177 -15.24 -1.17 -12.42
N PRO A 178 -15.56 -0.30 -13.40
CA PRO A 178 -15.66 1.15 -13.19
C PRO A 178 -16.69 1.56 -12.14
N ASP A 179 -17.71 0.74 -11.90
CA ASP A 179 -18.81 1.05 -10.98
C ASP A 179 -18.53 0.58 -9.54
N ASP A 180 -17.45 -0.20 -9.35
CA ASP A 180 -17.08 -0.72 -8.05
C ASP A 180 -16.22 0.26 -7.23
N VAL A 181 -16.60 0.41 -5.97
CA VAL A 181 -15.83 1.13 -4.96
C VAL A 181 -15.43 0.17 -3.84
N TYR A 182 -14.15 0.14 -3.53
CA TYR A 182 -13.57 -0.68 -2.48
C TYR A 182 -13.19 0.16 -1.27
N ALA A 183 -13.16 -0.45 -0.09
CA ALA A 183 -12.66 0.19 1.12
C ALA A 183 -11.90 -0.79 2.00
N CYS A 184 -10.80 -0.34 2.59
CA CYS A 184 -10.14 -1.02 3.70
C CYS A 184 -10.56 -0.33 5.01
N SER A 185 -11.30 -1.03 5.86
CA SER A 185 -11.71 -0.58 7.19
C SER A 185 -10.77 -1.17 8.24
N VAL A 186 -10.11 -0.30 9.00
CA VAL A 186 -9.06 -0.67 9.96
C VAL A 186 -9.45 -0.23 11.36
N GLU A 187 -9.51 -1.19 12.28
CA GLU A 187 -9.78 -0.95 13.71
C GLU A 187 -8.50 -1.18 14.52
N HIS A 188 -8.17 -0.23 15.38
CA HIS A 188 -6.99 -0.26 16.26
C HIS A 188 -7.24 0.55 17.53
N TRP A 189 -6.65 0.18 18.67
CA TRP A 189 -6.89 0.90 19.95
C TRP A 189 -6.34 2.33 20.00
N GLY A 190 -5.52 2.73 19.03
CA GLY A 190 -5.07 4.10 18.83
C GLY A 190 -6.09 4.96 18.08
N LEU A 191 -7.15 4.36 17.53
CA LEU A 191 -8.21 5.02 16.78
C LEU A 191 -9.49 5.09 17.62
N THR A 192 -10.16 6.25 17.60
CA THR A 192 -11.47 6.42 18.25
C THR A 192 -12.58 5.74 17.44
N GLU A 193 -12.45 5.73 16.11
CA GLU A 193 -13.37 5.13 15.16
C GLU A 193 -12.57 4.38 14.09
N PRO A 194 -13.15 3.38 13.41
CA PRO A 194 -12.46 2.66 12.34
C PRO A 194 -11.97 3.62 11.24
N MET A 195 -10.72 3.46 10.81
CA MET A 195 -10.18 4.21 9.69
C MET A 195 -10.61 3.54 8.38
N ILE A 196 -11.43 4.23 7.59
CA ILE A 196 -11.92 3.74 6.31
C ILE A 196 -11.14 4.42 5.18
N THR A 197 -10.36 3.65 4.44
CA THR A 197 -9.61 4.13 3.27
C THR A 197 -10.27 3.59 2.00
N MET A 198 -10.88 4.50 1.24
CA MET A 198 -11.59 4.17 0.00
C MET A 198 -10.61 4.05 -1.18
N TRP A 199 -10.96 3.21 -2.15
CA TRP A 199 -10.26 3.10 -3.42
C TRP A 199 -11.26 2.79 -4.53
N ALA A 200 -11.11 3.43 -5.68
CA ALA A 200 -11.88 3.15 -6.88
C ALA A 200 -10.94 3.10 -8.09
N PRO A 201 -11.25 2.30 -9.12
CA PRO A 201 -10.48 2.29 -10.36
C PRO A 201 -10.47 3.68 -11.00
N GLU A 202 -9.28 4.24 -11.23
CA GLU A 202 -9.13 5.42 -12.08
C GLU A 202 -9.25 4.99 -13.54
N VAL A 203 -10.49 4.91 -14.04
CA VAL A 203 -10.75 4.65 -15.45
C VAL A 203 -10.73 5.98 -16.17
N PRO A 204 -9.89 6.18 -17.21
CA PRO A 204 -10.03 7.32 -18.09
C PRO A 204 -11.47 7.32 -18.59
N THR A 205 -12.22 8.38 -18.31
CA THR A 205 -13.52 8.56 -18.96
C THR A 205 -13.25 8.49 -20.46
N LEU A 206 -13.80 7.47 -21.14
CA LEU A 206 -13.85 7.53 -22.59
C LEU A 206 -14.45 8.89 -22.92
N PRO A 207 -13.80 9.74 -23.74
CA PRO A 207 -14.49 10.88 -24.30
C PRO A 207 -15.78 10.30 -24.86
N SER A 208 -16.92 10.75 -24.33
CA SER A 208 -18.20 10.35 -24.88
C SER A 208 -18.12 10.57 -26.38
N GLU A 209 -18.60 9.64 -27.20
CA GLU A 209 -18.68 9.87 -28.65
C GLU A 209 -19.35 11.22 -28.97
N ALA A 210 -20.19 11.72 -28.06
CA ALA A 210 -20.78 13.05 -28.12
C ALA A 210 -19.76 14.20 -28.01
N ALA A 211 -18.70 14.07 -27.23
CA ALA A 211 -17.62 15.05 -27.09
C ALA A 211 -16.80 15.16 -28.38
N ASP A 212 -16.43 14.03 -28.98
CA ASP A 212 -15.70 14.01 -30.25
C ASP A 212 -16.57 14.54 -31.41
N THR A 213 -17.85 14.15 -31.42
CA THR A 213 -18.82 14.67 -32.41
C THR A 213 -19.00 16.18 -32.27
N LEU A 214 -19.04 16.71 -31.04
CA LEU A 214 -19.16 18.15 -30.78
C LEU A 214 -17.90 18.92 -31.24
N VAL A 215 -16.71 18.39 -30.96
CA VAL A 215 -15.44 18.99 -31.40
C VAL A 215 -15.36 19.01 -32.94
N CYS A 216 -15.72 17.91 -33.60
CA CYS A 216 -15.79 17.85 -35.06
C CYS A 216 -16.82 18.83 -35.64
N ALA A 217 -18.02 18.91 -35.06
CA ALA A 217 -19.07 19.83 -35.52
C ALA A 217 -18.66 21.31 -35.35
N LEU A 218 -18.04 21.66 -34.23
CA LEU A 218 -17.51 23.00 -33.99
C LEU A 218 -16.37 23.32 -34.95
N GLY A 219 -15.45 22.38 -35.18
CA GLY A 219 -14.37 22.51 -36.15
C GLY A 219 -14.88 22.75 -37.58
N LEU A 220 -15.90 21.99 -38.00
CA LEU A 220 -16.55 22.18 -39.29
C LEU A 220 -17.24 23.55 -39.42
N ALA A 221 -17.96 23.98 -38.38
CA ALA A 221 -18.62 25.29 -38.38
C ALA A 221 -17.61 26.44 -38.53
N VAL A 222 -16.51 26.40 -37.77
CA VAL A 222 -15.43 27.40 -37.87
C VAL A 222 -14.78 27.36 -39.25
N GLY A 223 -14.52 26.17 -39.80
CA GLY A 223 -13.96 25.99 -41.14
C GLY A 223 -14.85 26.60 -42.23
N ILE A 224 -16.16 26.37 -42.18
CA ILE A 224 -17.14 26.92 -43.13
C ILE A 224 -17.17 28.45 -43.04
N ILE A 225 -17.20 29.01 -41.82
CA ILE A 225 -17.17 30.47 -41.61
C ILE A 225 -15.89 31.07 -42.20
N GLY A 226 -14.74 30.43 -41.99
CA GLY A 226 -13.46 30.83 -42.56
C GLY A 226 -13.48 30.87 -44.10
N ILE A 227 -14.05 29.85 -44.74
CA ILE A 227 -14.19 29.78 -46.20
C ILE A 227 -15.10 30.90 -46.73
N ILE A 228 -16.25 31.15 -46.07
CA ILE A 228 -17.19 32.21 -46.48
C ILE A 228 -16.51 33.58 -46.35
N MET A 229 -15.86 33.85 -45.23
CA MET A 229 -15.16 35.13 -45.01
C MET A 229 -14.00 35.32 -46.00
N GLY A 230 -13.23 34.26 -46.25
CA GLY A 230 -12.13 34.27 -47.22
C GLY A 230 -12.60 34.54 -48.65
N THR A 231 -13.68 33.89 -49.09
CA THR A 231 -14.25 34.13 -50.42
C THR A 231 -14.80 35.55 -50.57
N VAL A 232 -15.46 36.10 -49.54
CA VAL A 232 -15.90 37.50 -49.55
C VAL A 232 -14.73 38.48 -49.66
N LEU A 233 -13.64 38.25 -48.91
CA LEU A 233 -12.44 39.08 -48.99
C LEU A 233 -11.78 39.01 -50.38
N ILE A 234 -11.68 37.83 -50.98
CA ILE A 234 -11.15 37.65 -52.34
C ILE A 234 -12.03 38.39 -53.36
N ILE A 235 -13.36 38.22 -53.32
CA ILE A 235 -14.28 38.91 -54.23
C ILE A 235 -14.18 40.43 -54.08
N LYS A 236 -14.07 40.93 -52.84
CA LYS A 236 -13.94 42.36 -52.56
C LYS A 236 -12.59 42.89 -53.05
N GLY A 237 -11.49 42.13 -52.90
CA GLY A 237 -10.18 42.43 -53.47
C GLY A 237 -10.17 42.44 -55.00
N MET A 238 -10.87 41.49 -55.63
CA MET A 238 -11.02 41.44 -57.10
C MET A 238 -11.86 42.62 -57.63
N LYS A 239 -12.88 43.07 -56.90
CA LYS A 239 -13.67 44.27 -57.26
C LYS A 239 -12.92 45.58 -57.05
N HIS A 240 -11.90 45.61 -56.18
CA HIS A 240 -11.14 46.82 -55.84
C HIS A 240 -9.80 46.95 -56.60
N ASN A 241 -9.53 46.09 -57.59
CA ASN A 241 -8.36 46.19 -58.46
C ASN A 241 -8.70 46.72 -59.87
N PRO A 242 -8.80 48.05 -60.08
CA PRO A 242 -8.92 48.62 -61.42
C PRO A 242 -7.53 48.89 -62.01
N SER A 243 -6.84 47.88 -62.56
CA SER A 243 -5.88 48.04 -63.68
C SER A 243 -5.10 46.76 -64.03
N HIS A 244 -5.55 46.04 -65.06
CA HIS A 244 -4.71 45.69 -66.22
C HIS A 244 -5.56 45.04 -67.34
N ARG A 245 -6.33 45.85 -68.07
CA ARG A 245 -6.91 45.45 -69.36
C ARG A 245 -6.63 46.53 -70.41
N ARG A 246 -5.40 46.54 -70.95
CA ARG A 246 -5.05 47.10 -72.27
C ARG A 246 -3.58 46.81 -72.61
N ARG A 247 -3.33 45.77 -73.42
CA ARG A 247 -2.34 45.79 -74.52
C ARG A 247 -2.52 44.54 -75.38
N MET A 248 -3.35 44.64 -76.41
CA MET A 248 -3.22 43.94 -77.69
C MET A 248 -4.11 44.66 -78.71
N LYS A 249 -3.57 45.73 -79.28
CA LYS A 249 -3.64 46.15 -80.70
C LYS A 249 -2.84 47.43 -80.83
#